data_AF-A0A842RDK0-F1
#
_entry.id   AF-A0A842RDK0-F1
#
_cell.length_a   1.000
_cell.length_b   1.000
_cell.length_c   1.000
_cell.angle_alpha   90.00
_cell.angle_beta   90.00
_cell.angle_gamma   90.00
#
_symmetry.space_group_name_H-M   'P 1'
#
loop_
_entity.id
_entity.type
_entity.pdbx_description
1 polymer ?
#
loop_
_entity_poly.entity_id
_entity_poly.type
_entity_poly.pdbx_seq_one_letter_code
_entity_poly.pdbx_strand_id
1 'polypeptide(L)'
;MMTKSIDDFIVHKQDGLKVCKICQSIIEDEVEHMERRHPKYLKYLQKKEKKTDRYMCCYCGLWVDNWREHVTKNHPEIIANASRRIKTEEEEDEWDFSAVLDNQKRKKKESETQT
;
A
#
# COMPACT_ATOMS: atom_id res chain seq x y z
N MET A 1 -11.51 12.17 2.47
CA MET A 1 -11.76 13.28 1.51
C MET A 1 -11.61 12.70 0.12
N MET A 2 -12.67 12.67 -0.69
CA MET A 2 -12.57 12.16 -2.07
C MET A 2 -11.74 13.14 -2.91
N THR A 3 -10.69 12.62 -3.54
CA THR A 3 -9.84 13.36 -4.48
C THR A 3 -10.65 13.62 -5.74
N LYS A 4 -10.72 14.90 -6.14
CA LYS A 4 -11.46 15.27 -7.35
C LYS A 4 -10.56 15.08 -8.56
N SER A 5 -10.88 14.18 -9.47
CA SER A 5 -10.15 13.93 -10.72
C SER A 5 -10.71 14.79 -11.87
N ILE A 6 -10.09 14.71 -13.06
CA ILE A 6 -10.62 15.38 -14.26
C ILE A 6 -12.04 14.87 -14.57
N ASP A 7 -12.31 13.59 -14.34
CA ASP A 7 -13.62 12.96 -14.51
C ASP A 7 -14.73 13.64 -13.70
N ASP A 8 -14.40 14.25 -12.56
CA ASP A 8 -15.40 15.01 -11.78
C ASP A 8 -15.94 16.21 -12.53
N PHE A 9 -15.23 16.71 -13.54
CA PHE A 9 -15.63 17.83 -14.37
C PHE A 9 -16.22 17.39 -15.70
N ILE A 10 -16.32 16.08 -15.96
CA ILE A 10 -16.90 15.52 -17.16
C ILE A 10 -18.22 14.82 -16.80
N VAL A 11 -19.23 14.97 -17.66
CA VAL A 11 -20.48 14.21 -17.60
C VAL A 11 -20.49 13.27 -18.79
N HIS A 12 -20.62 11.98 -18.51
CA HIS A 12 -20.87 10.98 -19.54
C HIS A 12 -22.39 10.80 -19.68
N LYS A 13 -22.93 11.11 -20.85
CA LYS A 13 -24.33 10.84 -21.20
C LYS A 13 -24.48 9.44 -21.79
N GLN A 14 -25.71 8.90 -21.74
CA GLN A 14 -26.04 7.56 -22.24
C GLN A 14 -25.73 7.39 -23.74
N ASP A 15 -25.73 8.49 -24.49
CA ASP A 15 -25.41 8.53 -25.92
C ASP A 15 -23.89 8.46 -26.21
N GLY A 16 -23.05 8.26 -25.19
CA GLY A 16 -21.58 8.29 -25.31
C GLY A 16 -21.00 9.70 -25.38
N LEU A 17 -21.84 10.75 -25.36
CA LEU A 17 -21.37 12.13 -25.34
C LEU A 17 -20.74 12.49 -23.99
N LYS A 18 -19.54 13.07 -24.05
CA LYS A 18 -18.88 13.69 -22.91
C LYS A 18 -19.19 15.18 -22.91
N VAL A 19 -19.58 15.72 -21.76
CA VAL A 19 -19.91 17.14 -21.60
C VAL A 19 -19.10 17.72 -20.45
N CYS A 20 -18.40 18.83 -20.71
CA CYS A 20 -17.67 19.55 -19.67
C CYS A 20 -18.64 20.25 -18.71
N LYS A 21 -18.55 20.02 -17.41
CA LYS A 21 -19.37 20.68 -16.38
C LYS A 21 -19.05 22.18 -16.22
N ILE A 22 -17.84 22.60 -16.61
CA ILE A 22 -17.39 23.98 -16.43
C ILE A 22 -17.99 24.89 -17.50
N CYS A 23 -18.00 24.46 -18.76
CA CYS A 23 -18.47 25.27 -19.89
C CYS A 23 -19.62 24.65 -20.69
N GLN A 24 -20.15 23.50 -20.26
CA GLN A 24 -21.30 22.80 -20.86
C GLN A 24 -21.10 22.44 -22.34
N SER A 25 -19.84 22.42 -22.81
CA SER A 25 -19.49 22.05 -24.18
C SER A 25 -19.43 20.53 -24.31
N ILE A 26 -19.86 20.02 -25.45
CA ILE A 26 -19.58 18.63 -25.85
C ILE A 26 -18.08 18.53 -26.15
N ILE A 27 -17.44 17.48 -25.65
CA ILE A 27 -16.00 17.26 -25.77
C ILE A 27 -15.74 15.84 -26.26
N GLU A 28 -14.67 15.68 -27.02
CA GLU A 28 -14.20 14.38 -27.50
C GLU A 28 -13.03 13.91 -26.64
N ASP A 29 -12.00 14.77 -26.56
CA ASP A 29 -10.86 14.63 -25.65
C ASP A 29 -11.00 15.54 -24.42
N GLU A 30 -10.88 14.92 -23.25
CA GLU A 30 -11.07 15.57 -21.96
C GLU A 30 -9.85 16.40 -21.55
N VAL A 31 -8.64 15.88 -21.84
CA VAL A 31 -7.37 16.51 -21.45
C VAL A 31 -7.13 17.73 -22.33
N GLU A 32 -7.24 17.57 -23.65
CA GLU A 32 -7.07 18.66 -24.61
C GLU A 32 -8.05 19.79 -24.34
N HIS A 33 -9.33 19.45 -24.09
CA HIS A 33 -10.34 20.43 -23.75
C HIS A 33 -9.96 21.21 -22.48
N MET A 34 -9.55 20.51 -21.42
CA MET A 34 -9.18 21.15 -20.15
C MET A 34 -7.91 22.00 -20.28
N GLU A 35 -6.92 21.57 -21.05
CA GLU A 35 -5.70 22.33 -21.32
C GLU A 35 -6.00 23.63 -22.07
N ARG A 36 -6.84 23.55 -23.11
CA ARG A 36 -7.14 24.69 -23.98
C ARG A 36 -8.14 25.67 -23.39
N ARG A 37 -9.23 25.18 -22.79
CA ARG A 37 -10.36 26.01 -22.30
C ARG A 37 -10.28 26.30 -20.81
N HIS A 38 -9.68 25.39 -20.03
CA HIS A 38 -9.68 25.46 -18.56
C HIS A 38 -8.28 25.30 -17.92
N PRO A 39 -7.23 25.97 -18.42
CA PRO A 39 -5.85 25.75 -17.95
C PRO A 39 -5.66 26.09 -16.46
N LYS A 40 -6.46 27.03 -15.92
CA LYS A 40 -6.44 27.36 -14.49
C LYS A 40 -6.94 26.21 -13.62
N TYR A 41 -8.00 25.51 -14.06
CA TYR A 41 -8.55 24.36 -13.33
C TYR A 41 -7.61 23.16 -13.40
N LEU A 42 -7.00 22.90 -14.56
CA LEU A 42 -5.99 21.85 -14.70
C LEU A 42 -4.79 22.08 -13.76
N LYS A 43 -4.26 23.31 -13.70
CA LYS A 43 -3.20 23.69 -12.75
C LYS A 43 -3.62 23.50 -11.30
N TYR A 44 -4.90 23.76 -10.97
CA TYR A 44 -5.43 23.52 -9.63
C TYR A 44 -5.46 22.03 -9.30
N LEU A 45 -5.91 21.18 -10.23
CA LEU A 45 -5.95 19.74 -10.06
C LEU A 45 -4.54 19.17 -9.86
N GLN A 46 -3.58 19.53 -10.72
CA GLN A 46 -2.19 19.10 -10.59
C GLN A 46 -1.53 19.54 -9.27
N LYS A 47 -1.78 20.77 -8.81
CA LYS A 47 -1.28 21.24 -7.50
C LYS A 47 -1.91 20.49 -6.34
N LYS A 48 -3.15 20.02 -6.49
CA LYS A 48 -3.88 19.30 -5.45
C LYS A 48 -3.43 17.84 -5.39
N GLU A 49 -3.25 17.20 -6.54
CA GLU A 49 -2.67 15.85 -6.66
C GLU A 49 -1.28 15.79 -6.00
N LYS A 50 -0.41 16.75 -6.32
CA LYS A 50 0.90 16.91 -5.64
C LYS A 50 0.81 17.09 -4.13
N LYS A 51 -0.32 17.55 -3.58
CA LYS A 51 -0.52 17.68 -2.13
C LYS A 51 -1.07 16.40 -1.51
N THR A 52 -1.82 15.60 -2.26
CA THR A 52 -2.37 14.32 -1.78
C THR A 52 -1.34 13.22 -1.79
N ASP A 53 -0.32 13.32 -2.64
CA ASP A 53 0.83 12.41 -2.65
C ASP A 53 1.83 12.69 -1.51
N ARG A 54 1.49 13.64 -0.61
CA ARG A 54 2.28 13.89 0.59
C ARG A 54 1.79 13.02 1.72
N TYR A 55 2.74 12.36 2.36
CA TYR A 55 2.56 11.58 3.57
C TYR A 55 2.83 12.46 4.78
N MET A 56 2.01 12.34 5.82
CA MET A 56 2.29 12.99 7.10
C MET A 56 3.24 12.13 7.93
N CYS A 57 4.30 12.74 8.45
CA CYS A 57 5.16 12.10 9.42
C CYS A 57 4.52 12.00 10.79
N CYS A 58 4.33 10.79 11.30
CA CYS A 58 3.79 10.59 12.65
C CYS A 58 4.78 10.97 13.77
N TYR A 59 6.08 11.14 13.45
CA TYR A 59 7.12 11.43 14.44
C TYR A 59 7.42 12.93 14.57
N CYS A 60 7.45 13.67 13.45
CA CYS A 60 7.72 15.11 13.45
C CYS A 60 6.58 15.97 12.90
N GLY A 61 5.47 15.38 12.45
CA GLY A 61 4.30 16.09 11.94
C GLY A 61 4.47 16.76 10.58
N LEU A 62 5.63 16.60 9.92
CA LEU A 62 5.90 17.20 8.61
C LEU A 62 5.24 16.43 7.48
N TRP A 63 4.70 17.15 6.50
CA TRP A 63 4.22 16.57 5.24
C TRP A 63 5.36 16.39 4.25
N VAL A 64 5.57 15.16 3.79
CA VAL A 64 6.72 14.75 2.97
C VAL A 64 6.27 13.98 1.75
N ASP A 65 6.97 14.14 0.63
CA ASP A 65 6.59 13.48 -0.63
C ASP A 65 6.92 11.97 -0.61
N ASN A 66 8.01 11.57 0.05
CA ASN A 66 8.38 10.15 0.23
C ASN A 66 8.62 9.81 1.70
N TRP A 67 7.68 9.06 2.29
CA TRP A 67 7.73 8.68 3.70
C TRP A 67 8.98 7.86 4.05
N ARG A 68 9.29 6.85 3.24
CA ARG A 68 10.40 5.91 3.51
C ARG A 68 11.75 6.63 3.48
N GLU A 69 11.96 7.47 2.48
CA GLU A 69 13.18 8.26 2.36
C GLU A 69 13.32 9.26 3.52
N HIS A 70 12.22 9.94 3.87
CA HIS A 70 12.20 10.88 4.99
C HIS A 70 12.58 10.22 6.31
N VAL A 71 11.96 9.09 6.66
CA VAL A 71 12.24 8.35 7.90
C VAL A 71 13.69 7.85 7.91
N THR A 72 14.20 7.37 6.78
CA THR A 72 15.59 6.90 6.67
C THR A 72 16.61 8.00 6.94
N LYS A 73 16.34 9.23 6.47
CA LYS A 73 17.26 10.35 6.63
C LYS A 73 17.10 11.07 7.97
N ASN A 74 15.87 11.26 8.44
CA ASN A 74 15.57 12.15 9.57
C ASN A 74 15.22 11.42 10.87
N HIS A 75 14.92 10.12 10.79
CA HIS A 75 14.53 9.29 11.93
C HIS A 75 15.29 7.94 11.96
N PRO A 76 16.63 7.93 11.87
CA PRO A 76 17.42 6.69 11.85
C PRO A 76 17.24 5.84 13.13
N GLU A 77 16.94 6.46 14.26
CA GLU A 77 16.67 5.81 15.55
C GLU A 77 15.48 4.85 15.50
N ILE A 78 14.49 5.15 14.65
CA ILE A 78 13.27 4.36 14.50
C ILE A 78 13.58 3.09 13.73
N ILE A 79 14.39 3.20 12.67
CA ILE A 79 14.87 2.07 11.89
C ILE A 79 15.73 1.16 12.78
N ALA A 80 16.65 1.73 13.55
CA ALA A 80 17.49 0.97 14.47
C ALA A 80 16.66 0.22 15.54
N ASN A 81 15.60 0.84 16.06
CA ASN A 81 14.68 0.18 16.99
C ASN A 81 13.83 -0.91 16.35
N ALA A 82 13.43 -0.75 15.09
CA ALA A 82 12.72 -1.80 14.34
C ALA A 82 13.62 -3.02 14.09
N SER A 83 14.87 -2.81 13.69
CA SER A 83 15.83 -3.90 13.45
C SER A 83 16.14 -4.70 14.72
N ARG A 84 16.15 -4.06 15.90
CA ARG A 84 16.35 -4.75 17.19
C ARG A 84 15.19 -5.65 17.61
N ARG A 85 13.99 -5.46 17.05
CA ARG A 85 12.81 -6.30 17.33
C ARG A 85 12.76 -7.56 16.48
N ILE A 86 13.52 -7.62 15.39
CA ILE A 86 13.76 -8.85 14.64
C ILE A 86 14.87 -9.60 15.39
N LYS A 87 14.53 -10.17 16.55
CA LYS A 87 15.28 -11.34 17.02
C LYS A 87 14.95 -12.43 16.03
N THR A 88 15.96 -12.92 15.31
CA THR A 88 15.91 -14.22 14.66
C THR A 88 15.36 -15.23 15.68
N GLU A 89 14.20 -15.80 15.40
CA GLU A 89 13.85 -17.13 15.93
C GLU A 89 14.78 -18.12 15.21
N GLU A 90 16.05 -18.11 15.58
CA GLU A 90 16.96 -19.23 15.41
C GLU A 90 16.98 -19.94 16.75
N GLU A 91 15.96 -20.76 17.00
CA GLU A 91 16.16 -22.00 17.72
C GLU A 91 15.43 -23.05 16.90
N GLU A 92 16.24 -23.80 16.16
CA GLU A 92 15.84 -24.98 15.42
C GLU A 92 15.17 -25.94 16.41
N ASP A 93 13.84 -26.03 16.38
CA ASP A 93 13.17 -27.23 16.83
C ASP A 93 13.58 -28.35 15.85
N GLU A 94 14.77 -28.92 16.08
CA GLU A 94 15.14 -30.24 15.58
C GLU A 94 14.13 -31.23 16.17
N TRP A 95 13.00 -31.37 15.48
CA TRP A 95 12.01 -32.38 15.78
C TRP A 95 12.62 -33.73 15.39
N ASP A 96 13.35 -34.33 16.34
CA ASP A 96 14.02 -35.62 16.19
C ASP A 96 12.97 -36.73 16.00
N PHE A 97 12.63 -36.97 14.73
CA PHE A 97 11.72 -38.03 14.27
C PHE A 97 12.18 -39.43 14.71
N SER A 98 13.45 -39.60 15.12
CA SER A 98 13.98 -40.88 15.60
C SER A 98 13.31 -41.30 16.92
N ALA A 99 13.08 -40.36 17.84
CA ALA A 99 12.47 -40.67 19.14
C ALA A 99 11.02 -41.17 19.02
N VAL A 100 10.28 -40.71 18.01
CA VAL A 100 8.89 -41.12 17.75
C VAL A 100 8.82 -42.55 17.21
N LEU A 101 9.77 -42.94 16.35
CA LEU A 101 9.83 -44.28 15.76
C LEU A 101 10.28 -45.34 16.79
N ASP A 102 11.21 -45.01 17.69
CA ASP A 102 11.64 -45.91 18.75
C ASP A 102 10.50 -46.22 19.74
N ASN A 103 9.66 -45.23 20.04
CA ASN A 103 8.53 -45.42 20.95
C ASN A 103 7.40 -46.27 20.32
N GLN A 104 7.21 -46.20 19.00
CA GLN A 104 6.27 -47.07 18.29
C GLN A 104 6.77 -48.53 18.20
N LYS A 105 8.08 -48.74 17.99
CA LYS A 105 8.68 -50.09 17.99
C LYS A 105 8.58 -50.78 19.36
N ARG A 106 8.74 -50.03 20.47
CA ARG A 106 8.59 -50.57 21.83
C ARG A 106 7.15 -51.02 22.10
N LYS A 107 6.17 -50.16 21.80
CA LYS A 107 4.74 -50.50 22.00
C LYS A 107 4.28 -51.70 21.17
N LYS A 108 4.80 -51.87 19.95
CA LYS A 108 4.49 -53.03 19.11
C LYS A 108 5.06 -54.34 19.67
N LYS A 109 6.30 -54.31 20.20
CA LYS A 109 6.91 -55.49 20.85
C LYS A 109 6.17 -55.89 22.14
N GLU A 110 5.72 -54.91 22.93
CA GLU A 110 4.97 -55.19 24.16
C GLU A 110 3.61 -55.84 23.88
N SER A 111 2.93 -55.43 22.79
CA SER A 111 1.67 -56.07 22.36
C SER A 111 1.83 -57.48 21.79
N GLU A 112 3.01 -57.83 21.26
CA GLU A 112 3.29 -59.16 20.70
C GLU A 112 3.73 -60.17 21.78
N THR A 113 4.16 -59.71 22.96
CA THR A 113 4.57 -60.57 24.08
C THR A 113 3.45 -60.92 25.08
N GLN A 114 2.23 -60.41 24.88
CA GLN A 114 1.06 -60.66 25.75
C GLN A 114 -0.03 -61.55 25.13
N THR A 115 0.30 -62.33 24.08
CA THR A 115 -0.61 -63.34 23.51
C THR A 115 -0.04 -64.75 23.69
#